data_AF-A0AAD9Z3K5-F1
#
_entry.id   AF-A0AAD9Z3K5-F1
#
_cell.length_a   1.000
_cell.length_b   1.000
_cell.length_c   1.000
_cell.angle_alpha   90.00
_cell.angle_beta   90.00
_cell.angle_gamma   90.00
#
_symmetry.space_group_name_H-M   'P 1'
#
loop_
_entity.id
_entity.type
_entity.pdbx_description
1 polymer ?
#
loop_
_entity_poly.entity_id
_entity_poly.type
_entity_poly.pdbx_seq_one_letter_code
_entity_poly.pdbx_strand_id
1 'polypeptide(L)'
;MKSDEKATNVLPHLRQRTKISFSKPDIDDTMKRLREGNGDLVVLSRQIEALKRAKTPPIADRPIEVIYYGEIQEASKNLHETLSDLSSCPAEHTVNISLESNVSEGPTTPTPGKIGFDITWSCSLPSDAVTASEGPIPLAVESFPAMEGGSAHDVNKEPNTSARRLLTVLRPSKRKPSSPGAAPTPRIAPSSNSSVSSARDPKDLFSTRNVCADIKKQQGLKRKRRIDSDYEPPCLGIGSPTYKHFLFSNRKHTHLHTSISLAKALRDVKTLPGGLPRVDRLYLAKVLSMAVLQFHPSPWLPRYLQSSDIVFFGIQDLNRDRLRAPYFSGILLKPSKHSQPPLGGGLNPALAPNALLASVGIILVELAFGRPISELQMPEDSISQASRPSAFPGSDLDANFRTALRLSEAVNRVESLRYEMVVQRCLLCDFDMDLDQPELDNIDLQKAFYKDVICELDQCYQAAATCNTRPIASSKKRRR
;
A
#
# COMPACT_ATOMS: atom_id res chain seq x y z
N MET A 1 -9.91 75.69 -64.04
CA MET A 1 -9.18 76.11 -62.82
C MET A 1 -10.00 75.72 -61.60
N LYS A 2 -9.43 74.84 -60.76
CA LYS A 2 -9.74 74.58 -59.33
C LYS A 2 -11.11 74.01 -58.93
N SER A 3 -11.17 72.67 -59.00
CA SER A 3 -11.50 71.69 -57.96
C SER A 3 -12.16 72.09 -56.62
N ASP A 4 -13.23 71.34 -56.34
CA ASP A 4 -13.49 70.49 -55.15
C ASP A 4 -13.83 71.03 -53.75
N GLU A 5 -15.02 70.59 -53.32
CA GLU A 5 -15.30 69.83 -52.10
C GLU A 5 -15.31 70.57 -50.75
N LYS A 6 -16.52 71.04 -50.39
CA LYS A 6 -16.93 71.27 -49.00
C LYS A 6 -17.48 69.97 -48.41
N ALA A 7 -16.61 69.17 -47.80
CA ALA A 7 -16.99 68.15 -46.83
C ALA A 7 -16.74 68.69 -45.42
N THR A 8 -17.82 68.99 -44.73
CA THR A 8 -17.89 69.38 -43.33
C THR A 8 -17.34 68.28 -42.40
N ASN A 9 -16.24 68.62 -41.73
CA ASN A 9 -15.88 68.26 -40.35
C ASN A 9 -16.70 67.16 -39.66
N VAL A 10 -16.17 65.93 -39.61
CA VAL A 10 -16.30 65.06 -38.43
C VAL A 10 -14.99 64.27 -38.28
N LEU A 11 -14.34 64.45 -37.12
CA LEU A 11 -13.20 63.70 -36.55
C LEU A 11 -11.77 63.97 -37.10
N PRO A 12 -10.96 64.71 -36.31
CA PRO A 12 -9.67 64.18 -35.92
C PRO A 12 -9.33 64.47 -34.44
N HIS A 13 -10.00 63.77 -33.51
CA HIS A 13 -9.59 63.77 -32.10
C HIS A 13 -9.59 62.34 -31.52
N LEU A 14 -8.81 61.44 -32.11
CA LEU A 14 -8.52 60.12 -31.53
C LEU A 14 -7.04 59.75 -31.72
N ARG A 15 -6.15 60.65 -31.31
CA ARG A 15 -4.72 60.35 -31.16
C ARG A 15 -4.13 60.93 -29.87
N GLN A 16 -4.86 60.87 -28.78
CA GLN A 16 -4.23 60.85 -27.46
C GLN A 16 -3.86 59.40 -27.16
N ARG A 17 -2.61 59.04 -27.44
CA ARG A 17 -1.99 57.84 -26.88
C ARG A 17 -2.01 58.02 -25.37
N THR A 18 -2.93 57.36 -24.68
CA THR A 18 -2.86 57.14 -23.24
C THR A 18 -1.62 56.31 -22.98
N LYS A 19 -0.50 56.98 -22.74
CA LYS A 19 0.73 56.37 -22.28
C LYS A 19 0.48 56.03 -20.82
N ILE A 20 -0.03 54.82 -20.56
CA ILE A 20 -0.15 54.27 -19.21
C ILE A 20 1.28 53.99 -18.75
N SER A 21 1.95 55.02 -18.25
CA SER A 21 3.23 54.89 -17.58
C SER A 21 2.95 54.39 -16.17
N PHE A 22 2.98 53.07 -15.99
CA PHE A 22 3.12 52.50 -14.66
C PHE A 22 4.46 52.96 -14.11
N SER A 23 4.43 53.78 -13.07
CA SER A 23 5.67 54.18 -12.42
C SER A 23 6.22 52.93 -11.73
N LYS A 24 7.52 52.65 -11.94
CA LYS A 24 8.22 51.55 -11.27
C LYS A 24 7.96 51.51 -9.74
N PRO A 25 7.94 52.65 -9.00
CA PRO A 25 7.64 52.58 -7.57
C PRO A 25 6.21 52.11 -7.26
N ASP A 26 5.22 52.38 -8.12
CA ASP A 26 3.85 51.88 -7.89
C ASP A 26 3.76 50.36 -8.07
N ILE A 27 4.51 49.80 -9.04
CA ILE A 27 4.59 48.34 -9.22
C ILE A 27 5.31 47.69 -8.04
N ASP A 28 6.42 48.27 -7.60
CA ASP A 28 7.19 47.75 -6.47
C ASP A 28 6.38 47.79 -5.17
N ASP A 29 5.61 48.86 -4.94
CA ASP A 29 4.68 48.97 -3.80
C ASP A 29 3.54 47.94 -3.89
N THR A 30 2.95 47.77 -5.08
CA THR A 30 1.90 46.75 -5.30
C THR A 30 2.43 45.34 -5.06
N MET A 31 3.65 45.04 -5.53
CA MET A 31 4.32 43.76 -5.32
C MET A 31 4.63 43.51 -3.84
N LYS A 32 5.03 44.55 -3.10
CA LYS A 32 5.27 44.47 -1.66
C LYS A 32 3.97 44.14 -0.92
N ARG A 33 2.89 44.86 -1.20
CA ARG A 33 1.56 44.62 -0.61
C ARG A 33 1.03 43.22 -0.94
N LEU A 34 1.29 42.73 -2.15
CA LEU A 34 0.91 41.38 -2.55
C LEU A 34 1.68 40.30 -1.74
N ARG A 35 2.97 40.52 -1.51
CA ARG A 35 3.81 39.62 -0.69
C ARG A 35 3.36 39.61 0.77
N GLU A 36 3.05 40.79 1.32
CA GLU A 36 2.50 40.93 2.67
C GLU A 36 1.15 40.21 2.79
N GLY A 37 0.22 40.45 1.86
CA GLY A 37 -1.07 39.76 1.83
C GLY A 37 -0.96 38.24 1.64
N ASN A 38 -0.02 37.77 0.83
CA ASN A 38 0.27 36.34 0.72
C ASN A 38 0.86 35.77 2.03
N GLY A 39 1.68 36.55 2.73
CA GLY A 39 2.17 36.20 4.07
C GLY A 39 1.02 36.04 5.08
N ASP A 40 0.08 36.99 5.07
CA ASP A 40 -1.11 36.94 5.92
C ASP A 40 -2.00 35.73 5.60
N LEU A 41 -2.16 35.39 4.32
CA LEU A 41 -2.89 34.18 3.89
C LEU A 41 -2.23 32.89 4.37
N VAL A 42 -0.89 32.80 4.35
CA VAL A 42 -0.16 31.65 4.91
C VAL A 42 -0.39 31.53 6.41
N VAL A 43 -0.39 32.65 7.13
CA VAL A 43 -0.68 32.68 8.58
C VAL A 43 -2.12 32.25 8.87
N LEU A 44 -3.10 32.77 8.11
CA LEU A 44 -4.50 32.41 8.25
C LEU A 44 -4.75 30.93 7.93
N SER A 45 -4.14 30.40 6.87
CA SER A 45 -4.22 28.97 6.55
C SER A 45 -3.67 28.12 7.69
N ARG A 46 -2.51 28.48 8.28
CA ARG A 46 -1.96 27.79 9.47
C ARG A 46 -2.90 27.87 10.68
N GLN A 47 -3.56 29.01 10.91
CA GLN A 47 -4.52 29.18 12.00
C GLN A 47 -5.80 28.35 11.79
N ILE A 48 -6.32 28.30 10.56
CA ILE A 48 -7.48 27.46 10.20
C ILE A 48 -7.15 25.98 10.41
N GLU A 49 -5.96 25.54 9.98
CA GLU A 49 -5.47 24.17 10.21
C GLU A 49 -5.34 23.86 11.72
N ALA A 50 -4.78 24.78 12.52
CA ALA A 50 -4.70 24.62 13.97
C ALA A 50 -6.09 24.49 14.63
N LEU A 51 -7.08 25.26 14.17
CA LEU A 51 -8.46 25.19 14.65
C LEU A 51 -9.17 23.90 14.22
N LYS A 52 -8.88 23.37 13.02
CA LYS A 52 -9.36 22.05 12.59
C LYS A 52 -8.78 20.95 13.50
N ARG A 53 -7.48 20.98 13.77
CA ARG A 53 -6.80 20.02 14.68
C ARG A 53 -7.36 20.06 16.11
N ALA A 54 -7.73 21.24 16.60
CA ALA A 54 -8.31 21.41 17.94
C ALA A 54 -9.77 20.90 18.05
N LYS A 55 -10.51 20.81 16.93
CA LYS A 55 -11.90 20.33 16.90
C LYS A 55 -12.03 18.83 16.66
N THR A 56 -11.04 18.20 16.03
CA THR A 56 -10.98 16.74 15.97
C THR A 56 -10.64 16.19 17.35
N PRO A 57 -11.50 15.37 17.99
CA PRO A 57 -11.08 14.65 19.18
C PRO A 57 -9.80 13.89 18.84
N PRO A 58 -8.82 13.80 19.76
CA PRO A 58 -7.65 12.97 19.51
C PRO A 58 -8.17 11.57 19.22
N ILE A 59 -8.07 11.14 17.97
CA ILE A 59 -8.14 9.72 17.61
C ILE A 59 -7.15 9.10 18.57
N ALA A 60 -7.65 8.28 19.50
CA ALA A 60 -6.83 7.64 20.51
C ALA A 60 -5.60 7.11 19.80
N ASP A 61 -4.44 7.65 20.17
CA ASP A 61 -3.16 7.32 19.59
C ASP A 61 -3.14 5.79 19.51
N ARG A 62 -3.16 5.23 18.29
CA ARG A 62 -2.93 3.81 18.05
C ARG A 62 -1.48 3.64 17.57
N PRO A 63 -0.46 3.99 18.38
CA PRO A 63 0.93 3.80 18.00
C PRO A 63 1.27 2.31 17.76
N ILE A 64 0.37 1.40 18.16
CA ILE A 64 0.49 -0.05 18.01
C ILE A 64 0.45 -0.48 16.54
N GLU A 65 -0.29 0.22 15.65
CA GLU A 65 -0.43 -0.23 14.26
C GLU A 65 0.81 0.08 13.40
N VAL A 66 1.54 1.18 13.66
CA VAL A 66 2.75 1.52 12.88
C VAL A 66 3.94 0.60 13.23
N ILE A 67 4.07 0.21 14.50
CA ILE A 67 5.09 -0.76 14.93
C ILE A 67 4.84 -2.12 14.28
N TYR A 68 3.57 -2.51 14.13
CA TYR A 68 3.18 -3.77 13.49
C TYR A 68 3.53 -3.82 12.00
N TYR A 69 3.55 -2.69 11.30
CA TYR A 69 4.00 -2.66 9.90
C TYR A 69 5.47 -3.03 9.77
N GLY A 70 6.34 -2.67 10.72
CA GLY A 70 7.76 -3.04 10.65
C GLY A 70 7.99 -4.55 10.57
N GLU A 71 7.26 -5.33 11.38
CA GLU A 71 7.36 -6.80 11.35
C GLU A 71 6.84 -7.37 10.00
N ILE A 72 5.73 -6.82 9.48
CA ILE A 72 5.18 -7.22 8.17
C ILE A 72 6.15 -6.89 7.03
N GLN A 73 6.76 -5.71 7.05
CA GLN A 73 7.74 -5.27 6.05
C GLN A 73 8.94 -6.20 6.02
N GLU A 74 9.48 -6.56 7.19
CA GLU A 74 10.62 -7.46 7.30
C GLU A 74 10.27 -8.89 6.85
N ALA A 75 9.14 -9.44 7.33
CA ALA A 75 8.69 -10.77 6.96
C ALA A 75 8.35 -10.88 5.47
N SER A 76 7.74 -9.85 4.88
CA SER A 76 7.38 -9.82 3.45
C SER A 76 8.61 -9.71 2.55
N LYS A 77 9.58 -8.86 2.92
CA LYS A 77 10.88 -8.77 2.25
C LYS A 77 11.60 -10.11 2.30
N ASN A 78 11.68 -10.73 3.47
CA ASN A 78 12.36 -12.00 3.64
C ASN A 78 11.68 -13.14 2.88
N LEU A 79 10.33 -13.15 2.84
CA LEU A 79 9.57 -14.09 2.03
C LEU A 79 9.91 -13.95 0.54
N HIS A 80 9.98 -12.71 0.03
CA HIS A 80 10.33 -12.46 -1.36
C HIS A 80 11.74 -12.98 -1.70
N GLU A 81 12.72 -12.66 -0.85
CA GLU A 81 14.12 -13.11 -1.00
C GLU A 81 14.19 -14.64 -0.99
N THR A 82 13.56 -15.28 -0.01
CA THR A 82 13.53 -16.75 0.12
C THR A 82 12.87 -17.42 -1.09
N LEU A 83 11.75 -16.90 -1.58
CA LEU A 83 11.08 -17.43 -2.76
C LEU A 83 11.91 -17.22 -4.04
N SER A 84 12.58 -16.07 -4.15
CA SER A 84 13.47 -15.76 -5.27
C SER A 84 14.65 -16.73 -5.31
N ASP A 85 15.31 -16.96 -4.18
CA ASP A 85 16.48 -17.84 -4.07
C ASP A 85 16.14 -19.31 -4.35
N LEU A 86 14.96 -19.76 -3.92
CA LEU A 86 14.50 -21.13 -4.11
C LEU A 86 13.87 -21.38 -5.49
N SER A 87 13.65 -20.33 -6.29
CA SER A 87 13.14 -20.40 -7.66
C SER A 87 14.24 -20.75 -8.68
N SER A 88 14.85 -21.92 -8.50
CA SER A 88 16.02 -22.35 -9.30
C SER A 88 15.70 -22.80 -10.72
N CYS A 89 14.42 -22.94 -11.10
CA CYS A 89 14.03 -23.51 -12.39
C CYS A 89 14.15 -22.50 -13.57
N PRO A 90 14.16 -22.97 -14.84
CA PRO A 90 14.30 -22.09 -16.01
C PRO A 90 12.99 -21.39 -16.43
N ALA A 91 11.89 -21.66 -15.74
CA ALA A 91 10.60 -21.01 -16.00
C ALA A 91 10.56 -19.61 -15.39
N GLU A 92 9.73 -18.75 -15.96
CA GLU A 92 9.37 -17.49 -15.35
C GLU A 92 8.34 -17.73 -14.25
N HIS A 93 8.59 -17.14 -13.08
CA HIS A 93 7.73 -17.25 -11.91
C HIS A 93 7.06 -15.93 -11.62
N THR A 94 5.74 -15.95 -11.57
CA THR A 94 4.96 -14.82 -11.07
C THR A 94 4.39 -15.22 -9.72
N VAL A 95 4.63 -14.38 -8.72
CA VAL A 95 4.03 -14.52 -7.41
C VAL A 95 3.27 -13.24 -7.11
N ASN A 96 1.98 -13.38 -6.80
CA ASN A 96 1.17 -12.22 -6.45
C ASN A 96 0.84 -12.30 -4.96
N ILE A 97 1.09 -11.23 -4.21
CA ILE A 97 0.83 -11.14 -2.77
C ILE A 97 -0.45 -10.35 -2.51
N SER A 98 -1.32 -10.85 -1.64
CA SER A 98 -2.58 -10.18 -1.31
C SER A 98 -2.30 -8.91 -0.52
N LEU A 99 -3.05 -7.86 -0.84
CA LEU A 99 -3.01 -6.58 -0.13
C LEU A 99 -3.84 -6.60 1.17
N GLU A 100 -4.64 -7.65 1.35
CA GLU A 100 -5.39 -7.87 2.57
C GLU A 100 -4.53 -8.75 3.48
N SER A 101 -3.97 -8.15 4.54
CA SER A 101 -3.26 -8.94 5.54
C SER A 101 -4.28 -9.74 6.36
N ASN A 102 -4.12 -11.06 6.38
CA ASN A 102 -4.83 -11.91 7.33
C ASN A 102 -4.16 -11.75 8.69
N VAL A 103 -4.40 -10.63 9.37
CA VAL A 103 -4.20 -10.59 10.82
C VAL A 103 -5.25 -11.54 11.39
N SER A 104 -4.80 -12.69 11.90
CA SER A 104 -5.68 -13.74 12.38
C SER A 104 -6.59 -13.21 13.50
N GLU A 105 -7.79 -12.74 13.16
CA GLU A 105 -8.90 -12.45 14.08
C GLU A 105 -9.55 -13.77 14.57
N GLY A 106 -8.72 -14.72 14.98
CA GLY A 106 -9.17 -15.95 15.64
C GLY A 106 -9.38 -15.70 17.14
N PRO A 107 -10.33 -16.40 17.79
CA PRO A 107 -10.54 -16.32 19.24
C PRO A 107 -9.39 -16.94 20.08
N THR A 108 -8.36 -17.48 19.43
CA THR A 108 -7.12 -17.93 20.07
C THR A 108 -6.13 -16.77 20.07
N THR A 109 -5.69 -16.37 21.26
CA THR A 109 -4.66 -15.35 21.52
C THR A 109 -3.66 -15.20 20.38
N PRO A 110 -3.49 -14.00 19.77
CA PRO A 110 -2.53 -13.80 18.70
C PRO A 110 -1.17 -14.26 19.18
N THR A 111 -0.61 -15.28 18.52
CA THR A 111 0.75 -15.71 18.80
C THR A 111 1.66 -14.54 18.47
N PRO A 112 2.40 -13.98 19.44
CA PRO A 112 3.29 -12.84 19.17
C PRO A 112 4.25 -13.21 18.04
N GLY A 113 4.35 -12.36 17.02
CA GLY A 113 5.28 -12.54 15.89
C GLY A 113 4.81 -13.47 14.76
N LYS A 114 3.57 -13.98 14.75
CA LYS A 114 3.04 -14.71 13.59
C LYS A 114 2.47 -13.75 12.55
N ILE A 115 2.98 -13.80 11.32
CA ILE A 115 2.51 -12.97 10.19
C ILE A 115 1.97 -13.85 9.07
N GLY A 116 0.73 -13.61 8.65
CA GLY A 116 0.06 -14.35 7.58
C GLY A 116 0.04 -13.57 6.26
N PHE A 117 0.41 -14.22 5.16
CA PHE A 117 0.24 -13.70 3.80
C PHE A 117 -0.60 -14.67 2.96
N ASP A 118 -1.45 -14.15 2.08
CA ASP A 118 -2.01 -14.93 1.00
C ASP A 118 -1.26 -14.61 -0.29
N ILE A 119 -0.79 -15.63 -0.99
CA ILE A 119 -0.08 -15.49 -2.26
C ILE A 119 -0.70 -16.37 -3.34
N THR A 120 -0.41 -16.04 -4.59
CA THR A 120 -0.67 -16.90 -5.74
C THR A 120 0.63 -17.16 -6.47
N TRP A 121 0.83 -18.39 -6.93
CA TRP A 121 2.05 -18.82 -7.62
C TRP A 121 1.73 -19.31 -9.02
N SER A 122 2.36 -18.75 -10.04
CA SER A 122 2.33 -19.24 -11.41
C SER A 122 3.73 -19.46 -11.97
N CYS A 123 3.85 -20.40 -12.90
CA CYS A 123 5.12 -20.82 -13.49
C CYS A 123 4.87 -21.05 -14.98
N SER A 124 5.41 -20.18 -15.83
CA SER A 124 5.30 -20.24 -17.29
C SER A 124 6.64 -20.60 -17.91
N LEU A 125 6.69 -21.65 -18.72
CA LEU A 125 7.88 -21.99 -19.50
C LEU A 125 7.94 -21.10 -20.76
N PRO A 126 9.12 -20.60 -21.15
CA PRO A 126 9.26 -19.69 -22.30
C PRO A 126 8.85 -20.29 -23.67
N SER A 127 8.58 -21.60 -23.77
CA SER A 127 8.47 -22.31 -25.06
C SER A 127 7.22 -23.19 -25.23
N ASP A 128 6.27 -23.21 -24.30
CA ASP A 128 5.13 -24.13 -24.41
C ASP A 128 3.99 -23.58 -25.28
N ALA A 129 3.86 -24.21 -26.45
CA ALA A 129 2.68 -24.19 -27.29
C ALA A 129 1.50 -24.90 -26.57
N VAL A 130 0.43 -24.14 -26.28
CA VAL A 130 -0.98 -24.57 -26.25
C VAL A 130 -1.31 -25.89 -25.50
N THR A 131 -0.64 -26.23 -24.41
CA THR A 131 -1.16 -27.20 -23.43
C THR A 131 -1.72 -26.45 -22.24
N ALA A 132 -3.03 -26.60 -22.01
CA ALA A 132 -3.86 -26.01 -20.96
C ALA A 132 -3.09 -25.23 -19.86
N SER A 133 -3.15 -23.90 -19.94
CA SER A 133 -2.65 -23.00 -18.90
C SER A 133 -3.24 -23.42 -17.54
N GLU A 134 -2.41 -23.99 -16.68
CA GLU A 134 -2.79 -24.21 -15.28
C GLU A 134 -2.86 -22.84 -14.63
N GLY A 135 -4.05 -22.48 -14.12
CA GLY A 135 -4.26 -21.21 -13.43
C GLY A 135 -3.36 -21.07 -12.18
N PRO A 136 -3.15 -19.84 -11.70
CA PRO A 136 -2.35 -19.55 -10.52
C PRO A 136 -2.75 -20.40 -9.31
N ILE A 137 -1.72 -20.85 -8.58
CA ILE A 137 -1.83 -21.73 -7.43
C ILE A 137 -1.99 -20.88 -6.16
N PRO A 138 -3.15 -20.90 -5.48
CA PRO A 138 -3.33 -20.15 -4.25
C PRO A 138 -2.64 -20.84 -3.06
N LEU A 139 -1.88 -20.05 -2.31
CA LEU A 139 -1.12 -20.49 -1.14
C LEU A 139 -1.33 -19.49 0.01
N ALA A 140 -1.48 -20.01 1.22
CA ALA A 140 -1.39 -19.22 2.45
C ALA A 140 0.01 -19.42 3.02
N VAL A 141 0.62 -18.35 3.54
CA VAL A 141 1.96 -18.34 4.09
C VAL A 141 1.89 -17.89 5.53
N GLU A 142 2.44 -18.67 6.44
CA GLU A 142 2.62 -18.26 7.83
C GLU A 142 4.11 -18.06 8.10
N SER A 143 4.47 -16.85 8.49
CA SER A 143 5.85 -16.43 8.74
C SER A 143 6.06 -16.25 10.23
N PHE A 144 7.17 -16.79 10.73
CA PHE A 144 7.58 -16.70 12.12
C PHE A 144 9.02 -16.18 12.18
N PRO A 145 9.34 -15.22 13.07
CA PRO A 145 10.73 -14.84 13.29
C PRO A 145 11.48 -16.08 13.79
N ALA A 146 12.66 -16.31 13.22
CA ALA A 146 13.56 -17.32 13.71
C ALA A 146 14.00 -16.90 15.12
N MET A 147 13.56 -17.62 16.16
CA MET A 147 14.14 -17.41 17.48
C MET A 147 15.63 -17.71 17.36
N GLU A 148 16.47 -16.69 17.59
CA GLU A 148 17.90 -16.89 17.73
C GLU A 148 18.10 -18.03 18.73
N GLY A 149 18.79 -19.07 18.28
CA GLY A 149 19.06 -20.24 19.10
C GLY A 149 19.73 -19.77 20.39
N GLY A 150 18.97 -19.78 21.48
CA GLY A 150 19.54 -19.82 22.81
C GLY A 150 20.40 -21.07 22.86
N SER A 151 21.70 -20.90 22.62
CA SER A 151 22.70 -21.88 22.97
C SER A 151 22.46 -22.24 24.43
N ALA A 152 22.05 -23.49 24.66
CA ALA A 152 22.01 -24.08 25.98
C ALA A 152 23.45 -24.32 26.47
N HIS A 153 24.21 -23.24 26.66
CA HIS A 153 25.50 -23.17 27.35
C HIS A 153 25.86 -21.69 27.50
N ASP A 154 25.47 -21.06 28.61
CA ASP A 154 26.40 -20.52 29.63
C ASP A 154 25.57 -19.66 30.61
N VAL A 155 25.40 -20.14 31.84
CA VAL A 155 24.86 -19.35 32.95
C VAL A 155 25.98 -18.44 33.44
N ASN A 156 25.72 -17.13 33.43
CA ASN A 156 26.57 -16.00 33.85
C ASN A 156 27.38 -15.33 32.74
N LYS A 157 26.74 -14.34 32.11
CA LYS A 157 27.35 -13.03 31.83
C LYS A 157 26.26 -11.99 31.66
N GLU A 158 26.17 -11.07 32.60
CA GLU A 158 25.47 -9.79 32.40
C GLU A 158 26.10 -9.05 31.22
N PRO A 159 25.29 -8.39 30.37
CA PRO A 159 25.71 -7.20 29.67
C PRO A 159 25.11 -5.97 30.35
N ASN A 160 26.01 -5.21 30.97
CA ASN A 160 25.86 -3.78 31.24
C ASN A 160 25.62 -3.06 29.90
N THR A 161 24.52 -2.32 29.74
CA THR A 161 24.50 -0.87 29.45
C THR A 161 23.10 -0.35 29.05
N SER A 162 22.62 0.58 29.89
CA SER A 162 22.17 1.91 29.48
C SER A 162 20.94 2.07 28.55
N ALA A 163 19.73 1.92 29.11
CA ALA A 163 18.61 2.85 28.85
C ALA A 163 17.41 2.52 29.74
N ARG A 164 17.48 2.84 31.04
CA ARG A 164 16.29 3.04 31.90
C ARG A 164 16.70 3.57 33.27
N ARG A 165 16.94 4.87 33.33
CA ARG A 165 16.76 5.65 34.56
C ARG A 165 15.83 6.80 34.22
N LEU A 166 14.61 6.72 34.73
CA LEU A 166 13.91 7.81 35.40
C LEU A 166 12.55 7.27 35.84
N LEU A 167 12.43 7.03 37.15
CA LEU A 167 11.33 7.46 38.02
C LEU A 167 11.52 6.75 39.37
N THR A 168 12.28 7.39 40.25
CA THR A 168 12.38 7.04 41.66
C THR A 168 11.62 8.10 42.45
N VAL A 169 10.51 7.73 43.09
CA VAL A 169 9.97 8.46 44.25
C VAL A 169 9.43 7.46 45.28
N LEU A 170 10.25 7.26 46.32
CA LEU A 170 9.97 7.16 47.77
C LEU A 170 9.05 6.03 48.34
N ARG A 171 9.72 4.97 48.87
CA ARG A 171 9.80 4.47 50.28
C ARG A 171 8.51 4.28 51.14
N PRO A 172 8.53 3.50 52.28
CA PRO A 172 9.57 2.61 52.83
C PRO A 172 9.10 1.22 53.41
N SER A 173 10.02 0.25 53.35
CA SER A 173 10.53 -0.65 54.41
C SER A 173 9.65 -1.13 55.59
N LYS A 174 9.61 -2.47 55.80
CA LYS A 174 9.76 -3.12 57.13
C LYS A 174 10.29 -4.57 57.05
N ARG A 175 11.56 -4.71 57.46
CA ARG A 175 12.29 -5.75 58.24
C ARG A 175 11.73 -7.19 58.41
N LYS A 176 12.55 -8.19 57.97
CA LYS A 176 13.26 -9.34 58.69
C LYS A 176 12.48 -10.26 59.68
N PRO A 177 13.03 -11.43 60.12
CA PRO A 177 13.98 -12.41 59.51
C PRO A 177 13.68 -13.93 59.82
N SER A 178 14.60 -14.79 59.35
CA SER A 178 15.11 -16.06 59.95
C SER A 178 14.31 -17.36 59.77
N SER A 179 14.87 -18.57 59.64
CA SER A 179 16.15 -19.19 59.20
C SER A 179 15.82 -20.72 59.11
N PRO A 180 16.73 -21.72 59.26
CA PRO A 180 17.08 -22.68 58.20
C PRO A 180 16.76 -24.16 58.56
N GLY A 181 16.98 -25.09 57.64
CA GLY A 181 17.04 -26.51 58.04
C GLY A 181 17.13 -27.57 56.94
N ALA A 182 18.34 -28.11 56.78
CA ALA A 182 18.67 -29.51 56.52
C ALA A 182 18.45 -30.16 55.12
N ALA A 183 19.56 -30.66 54.60
CA ALA A 183 19.73 -31.65 53.51
C ALA A 183 19.72 -33.11 54.09
N PRO A 184 20.10 -34.19 53.37
CA PRO A 184 19.82 -34.63 51.98
C PRO A 184 19.37 -36.13 51.85
N THR A 185 18.89 -36.51 50.64
CA THR A 185 18.93 -37.84 49.95
C THR A 185 18.12 -39.05 50.51
N PRO A 186 17.84 -40.15 49.75
CA PRO A 186 18.19 -40.51 48.35
C PRO A 186 17.04 -41.09 47.45
N ARG A 187 17.23 -40.95 46.14
CA ARG A 187 17.13 -41.97 45.06
C ARG A 187 16.04 -43.07 45.11
N ILE A 188 15.02 -42.95 44.25
CA ILE A 188 14.25 -44.09 43.70
C ILE A 188 13.95 -43.80 42.22
N ALA A 189 14.39 -44.70 41.32
CA ALA A 189 13.83 -44.84 39.98
C ALA A 189 12.63 -45.80 40.07
N PRO A 190 11.60 -45.63 39.23
CA PRO A 190 11.38 -46.69 38.24
C PRO A 190 10.90 -46.21 36.87
N SER A 191 10.86 -47.20 35.99
CA SER A 191 10.74 -47.24 34.55
C SER A 191 9.37 -46.89 33.95
N SER A 192 9.46 -46.34 32.73
CA SER A 192 8.73 -46.72 31.51
C SER A 192 7.19 -46.60 31.40
N ASN A 193 6.82 -45.95 30.30
CA ASN A 193 5.63 -46.13 29.44
C ASN A 193 4.39 -45.26 29.72
N SER A 194 4.23 -44.22 28.91
CA SER A 194 2.96 -43.95 28.22
C SER A 194 3.18 -43.01 27.02
N SER A 195 3.09 -43.63 25.83
CA SER A 195 2.57 -43.10 24.56
C SER A 195 2.54 -41.58 24.35
N VAL A 196 3.61 -41.07 23.74
CA VAL A 196 3.55 -39.81 22.98
C VAL A 196 2.97 -40.12 21.61
N SER A 197 1.75 -39.64 21.34
CA SER A 197 1.25 -39.50 19.97
C SER A 197 2.18 -38.55 19.23
N SER A 198 3.03 -39.09 18.34
CA SER A 198 3.88 -38.28 17.50
C SER A 198 3.00 -37.53 16.49
N ALA A 199 2.71 -36.26 16.76
CA ALA A 199 2.49 -35.31 15.69
C ALA A 199 3.72 -35.40 14.78
N ARG A 200 3.55 -35.81 13.53
CA ARG A 200 4.67 -35.92 12.59
C ARG A 200 5.23 -34.51 12.41
N ASP A 201 6.51 -34.33 12.72
CA ASP A 201 7.22 -33.09 12.46
C ASP A 201 6.97 -32.65 11.00
N PRO A 202 6.65 -31.37 10.75
CA PRO A 202 6.58 -30.83 9.41
C PRO A 202 7.90 -31.16 8.71
N LYS A 203 7.85 -31.62 7.46
CA LYS A 203 9.06 -31.92 6.70
C LYS A 203 9.91 -30.65 6.66
N ASP A 204 10.98 -30.66 7.44
CA ASP A 204 11.94 -29.57 7.53
C ASP A 204 12.76 -29.57 6.24
N LEU A 205 12.32 -28.79 5.26
CA LEU A 205 12.82 -28.81 3.89
C LEU A 205 13.79 -27.66 3.63
N PHE A 206 14.67 -27.37 4.59
CA PHE A 206 15.92 -26.63 4.34
C PHE A 206 16.78 -27.27 3.22
N SER A 207 16.40 -28.43 2.68
CA SER A 207 17.09 -29.17 1.61
C SER A 207 16.38 -29.18 0.24
N THR A 208 15.21 -28.53 0.08
CA THR A 208 14.53 -28.53 -1.22
C THR A 208 15.24 -27.64 -2.24
N ARG A 209 15.81 -28.27 -3.27
CA ARG A 209 16.51 -27.58 -4.36
C ARG A 209 15.58 -26.82 -5.33
N ASN A 210 14.25 -27.04 -5.29
CA ASN A 210 13.31 -26.43 -6.23
C ASN A 210 11.87 -26.36 -5.68
N VAL A 211 11.50 -25.21 -5.12
CA VAL A 211 10.15 -24.97 -4.55
C VAL A 211 9.03 -25.11 -5.59
N CYS A 212 9.28 -24.74 -6.85
CA CYS A 212 8.29 -24.90 -7.92
C CYS A 212 7.90 -26.37 -8.12
N ALA A 213 8.87 -27.28 -8.12
CA ALA A 213 8.61 -28.71 -8.29
C ALA A 213 7.76 -29.27 -7.15
N ASP A 214 8.01 -28.83 -5.92
CA ASP A 214 7.26 -29.26 -4.74
C ASP A 214 5.84 -28.70 -4.71
N ILE A 215 5.65 -27.42 -5.05
CA ILE A 215 4.32 -26.80 -5.19
C ILE A 215 3.50 -27.55 -6.25
N LYS A 216 4.08 -27.82 -7.43
CA LYS A 216 3.41 -28.59 -8.50
C LYS A 216 3.09 -30.02 -8.07
N LYS A 217 4.01 -30.69 -7.38
CA LYS A 217 3.80 -32.05 -6.86
C LYS A 217 2.66 -32.09 -5.84
N GLN A 218 2.59 -31.13 -4.93
CA GLN A 218 1.51 -31.03 -3.96
C GLN A 218 0.15 -30.81 -4.64
N GLN A 219 0.09 -29.97 -5.69
CA GLN A 219 -1.12 -29.82 -6.49
C GLN A 219 -1.54 -31.11 -7.22
N GLY A 220 -0.58 -31.80 -7.84
CA GLY A 220 -0.84 -33.08 -8.52
C GLY A 220 -1.36 -34.16 -7.55
N LEU A 221 -0.86 -34.18 -6.32
CA LEU A 221 -1.35 -35.08 -5.27
C LEU A 221 -2.79 -34.74 -4.84
N LYS A 222 -3.16 -33.45 -4.76
CA LYS A 222 -4.54 -33.03 -4.49
C LYS A 222 -5.51 -33.50 -5.57
N ARG A 223 -5.16 -33.36 -6.86
CA ARG A 223 -6.02 -33.83 -7.96
C ARG A 223 -6.28 -35.34 -7.91
N LYS A 224 -5.29 -36.12 -7.45
CA LYS A 224 -5.39 -37.58 -7.35
C LYS A 224 -6.11 -38.06 -6.09
N ARG A 225 -6.05 -37.30 -4.99
CA ARG A 225 -6.75 -37.63 -3.73
C ARG A 225 -8.06 -36.86 -3.64
N ARG A 226 -9.13 -37.38 -4.25
CA ARG A 226 -10.51 -37.04 -3.90
C ARG A 226 -10.85 -37.65 -2.53
N ILE A 227 -10.22 -37.20 -1.45
CA ILE A 227 -10.49 -37.75 -0.12
C ILE A 227 -10.78 -36.58 0.83
N ASP A 228 -12.04 -36.55 1.29
CA ASP A 228 -12.57 -35.86 2.48
C ASP A 228 -11.87 -36.38 3.74
N SER A 229 -10.58 -36.10 3.86
CA SER A 229 -9.78 -36.49 5.01
C SER A 229 -9.48 -35.23 5.81
N ASP A 230 -9.95 -35.19 7.07
CA ASP A 230 -9.68 -34.18 8.10
C ASP A 230 -8.19 -34.09 8.51
N TYR A 231 -7.29 -34.58 7.68
CA TYR A 231 -5.86 -34.48 7.90
C TYR A 231 -5.37 -33.10 7.48
N GLU A 232 -4.56 -32.49 8.34
CA GLU A 232 -3.93 -31.19 8.09
C GLU A 232 -3.29 -31.15 6.69
N PRO A 233 -3.54 -30.09 5.91
CA PRO A 233 -2.99 -29.99 4.57
C PRO A 233 -1.46 -30.07 4.64
N PRO A 234 -0.81 -30.83 3.74
CA PRO A 234 0.65 -30.89 3.72
C PRO A 234 1.21 -29.48 3.59
N CYS A 235 2.02 -29.06 4.56
CA CYS A 235 2.70 -27.77 4.56
C CYS A 235 4.11 -27.92 3.97
N LEU A 236 4.56 -26.88 3.28
CA LEU A 236 5.93 -26.75 2.79
C LEU A 236 6.63 -25.69 3.63
N GLY A 237 7.55 -26.11 4.50
CA GLY A 237 8.41 -25.19 5.25
C GLY A 237 9.58 -24.72 4.37
N ILE A 238 9.73 -23.41 4.23
CA ILE A 238 10.91 -22.75 3.66
C ILE A 238 11.44 -21.77 4.71
N GLY A 239 12.74 -21.57 4.78
CA GLY A 239 13.32 -20.73 5.83
C GLY A 239 14.54 -19.98 5.38
N SER A 240 14.72 -18.82 6.00
CA SER A 240 15.93 -18.01 5.98
C SER A 240 16.49 -17.94 7.40
N PRO A 241 17.65 -17.27 7.61
CA PRO A 241 18.19 -17.05 8.95
C PRO A 241 17.27 -16.23 9.87
N THR A 242 16.42 -15.35 9.30
CA THR A 242 15.61 -14.40 10.09
C THR A 242 14.15 -14.82 10.21
N TYR A 243 13.58 -15.50 9.22
CA TYR A 243 12.20 -15.98 9.26
C TYR A 243 12.08 -17.43 8.77
N LYS A 244 11.12 -18.14 9.36
CA LYS A 244 10.63 -19.43 8.88
C LYS A 244 9.24 -19.22 8.28
N HIS A 245 9.05 -19.60 7.02
CA HIS A 245 7.80 -19.47 6.29
C HIS A 245 7.20 -20.85 6.02
N PHE A 246 5.94 -21.03 6.35
CA PHE A 246 5.18 -22.26 6.09
C PHE A 246 4.13 -21.99 5.04
N LEU A 247 4.22 -22.69 3.90
CA LEU A 247 3.29 -22.57 2.80
C LEU A 247 2.24 -23.68 2.89
N PHE A 248 0.99 -23.27 2.88
CA PHE A 248 -0.19 -24.12 2.90
C PHE A 248 -0.96 -23.90 1.62
N SER A 249 -1.51 -24.96 1.03
CA SER A 249 -2.39 -24.74 -0.12
C SER A 249 -3.74 -24.21 0.35
N ASN A 250 -4.07 -23.00 -0.07
CA ASN A 250 -5.24 -22.27 0.38
C ASN A 250 -6.50 -22.79 -0.34
N ARG A 251 -7.43 -23.36 0.43
CA ARG A 251 -8.69 -23.93 -0.10
C ARG A 251 -9.76 -22.88 -0.40
N LYS A 252 -9.58 -21.62 0.02
CA LYS A 252 -10.58 -20.56 -0.17
C LYS A 252 -10.71 -20.10 -1.64
N HIS A 253 -9.70 -20.38 -2.47
CA HIS A 253 -9.59 -19.84 -3.82
C HIS A 253 -9.54 -20.95 -4.89
N THR A 254 -10.57 -21.80 -4.98
CA THR A 254 -10.56 -22.98 -5.88
C THR A 254 -10.68 -22.65 -7.38
N HIS A 255 -10.90 -21.38 -7.77
CA HIS A 255 -11.23 -20.99 -9.16
C HIS A 255 -10.47 -19.76 -9.68
N LEU A 256 -9.19 -19.60 -9.37
CA LEU A 256 -8.37 -18.50 -9.90
C LEU A 256 -7.88 -18.80 -11.33
N HIS A 257 -8.79 -18.94 -12.29
CA HIS A 257 -8.42 -19.22 -13.69
C HIS A 257 -8.27 -17.95 -14.54
N THR A 258 -8.88 -16.85 -14.10
CA THR A 258 -8.83 -15.56 -14.77
C THR A 258 -8.18 -14.53 -13.85
N SER A 259 -7.38 -13.64 -14.44
CA SER A 259 -6.87 -12.45 -13.77
C SER A 259 -7.19 -11.21 -14.57
N ILE A 260 -7.40 -10.09 -13.87
CA ILE A 260 -7.65 -8.78 -14.48
C ILE A 260 -6.91 -7.73 -13.65
N SER A 261 -6.19 -6.82 -14.30
CA SER A 261 -5.55 -5.69 -13.62
C SER A 261 -6.56 -4.60 -13.30
N LEU A 262 -6.31 -3.77 -12.28
CA LEU A 262 -7.17 -2.63 -11.95
C LEU A 262 -7.33 -1.70 -13.15
N ALA A 263 -6.25 -1.41 -13.87
CA ALA A 263 -6.29 -0.57 -15.08
C ALA A 263 -7.26 -1.13 -16.14
N LYS A 264 -7.27 -2.45 -16.34
CA LYS A 264 -8.21 -3.09 -17.28
C LYS A 264 -9.64 -3.10 -16.72
N ALA A 265 -9.80 -3.44 -15.44
CA ALA A 265 -11.11 -3.45 -14.79
C ALA A 265 -11.78 -2.07 -14.84
N LEU A 266 -11.04 -0.97 -14.62
CA LEU A 266 -11.58 0.39 -14.72
C LEU A 266 -12.04 0.74 -16.15
N ARG A 267 -11.32 0.27 -17.19
CA ARG A 267 -11.75 0.43 -18.59
C ARG A 267 -13.02 -0.34 -18.89
N ASP A 268 -13.08 -1.59 -18.46
CA ASP A 268 -14.21 -2.48 -18.75
C ASP A 268 -15.46 -2.00 -18.00
N VAL A 269 -15.32 -1.61 -16.72
CA VAL A 269 -16.43 -1.12 -15.89
C VAL A 269 -17.00 0.22 -16.37
N LYS A 270 -16.22 1.06 -17.04
CA LYS A 270 -16.72 2.30 -17.67
C LYS A 270 -17.85 2.04 -18.67
N THR A 271 -17.82 0.88 -19.33
CA THR A 271 -18.86 0.49 -20.30
C THR A 271 -20.15 0.00 -19.63
N LEU A 272 -20.11 -0.26 -18.31
CA LEU A 272 -21.24 -0.80 -17.56
C LEU A 272 -22.17 0.31 -17.05
N PRO A 273 -23.49 0.11 -17.11
CA PRO A 273 -24.46 1.04 -16.56
C PRO A 273 -24.29 1.14 -15.03
N GLY A 274 -23.76 2.27 -14.56
CA GLY A 274 -23.54 2.54 -13.14
C GLY A 274 -22.08 2.54 -12.68
N GLY A 275 -21.15 2.05 -13.52
CA GLY A 275 -19.72 2.02 -13.21
C GLY A 275 -19.37 1.24 -11.94
N LEU A 276 -18.17 1.46 -11.40
CA LEU A 276 -17.70 0.77 -10.20
C LEU A 276 -18.38 1.39 -8.98
N PRO A 277 -19.05 0.63 -8.09
CA PRO A 277 -19.73 1.20 -6.94
C PRO A 277 -18.79 2.02 -6.05
N ARG A 278 -19.28 3.15 -5.55
CA ARG A 278 -18.49 4.06 -4.71
C ARG A 278 -17.86 3.36 -3.50
N VAL A 279 -18.61 2.46 -2.85
CA VAL A 279 -18.11 1.70 -1.70
C VAL A 279 -16.91 0.82 -2.07
N ASP A 280 -16.89 0.24 -3.27
CA ASP A 280 -15.78 -0.59 -3.72
C ASP A 280 -14.56 0.27 -4.11
N ARG A 281 -14.76 1.47 -4.67
CA ARG A 281 -13.67 2.43 -4.93
C ARG A 281 -12.97 2.87 -3.64
N LEU A 282 -13.76 3.23 -2.63
CA LEU A 282 -13.24 3.62 -1.31
C LEU A 282 -12.57 2.44 -0.57
N TYR A 283 -13.11 1.23 -0.73
CA TYR A 283 -12.47 0.03 -0.22
C TYR A 283 -11.09 -0.18 -0.82
N LEU A 284 -10.99 -0.15 -2.15
CA LEU A 284 -9.73 -0.32 -2.86
C LEU A 284 -8.73 0.76 -2.47
N ALA A 285 -9.16 2.03 -2.44
CA ALA A 285 -8.32 3.14 -2.00
C ALA A 285 -7.71 2.88 -0.62
N LYS A 286 -8.53 2.51 0.36
CA LYS A 286 -8.07 2.18 1.72
C LYS A 286 -7.07 1.02 1.72
N VAL A 287 -7.43 -0.10 1.11
CA VAL A 287 -6.62 -1.33 1.10
C VAL A 287 -5.28 -1.09 0.42
N LEU A 288 -5.27 -0.35 -0.69
CA LEU A 288 -4.05 0.02 -1.42
C LEU A 288 -3.13 0.89 -0.58
N SER A 289 -3.66 1.94 0.04
CA SER A 289 -2.86 2.81 0.92
C SER A 289 -2.29 2.02 2.10
N MET A 290 -3.07 1.11 2.70
CA MET A 290 -2.59 0.26 3.78
C MET A 290 -1.48 -0.69 3.33
N ALA A 291 -1.63 -1.31 2.15
CA ALA A 291 -0.64 -2.18 1.58
C ALA A 291 0.69 -1.46 1.28
N VAL A 292 0.65 -0.19 0.86
CA VAL A 292 1.86 0.62 0.66
C VAL A 292 2.69 0.72 1.94
N LEU A 293 2.07 0.90 3.11
CA LEU A 293 2.81 0.86 4.39
C LEU A 293 3.26 -0.57 4.73
N GLN A 294 2.43 -1.58 4.51
CA GLN A 294 2.76 -2.97 4.87
C GLN A 294 3.93 -3.54 4.06
N PHE A 295 4.06 -3.14 2.80
CA PHE A 295 5.00 -3.74 1.86
C PHE A 295 6.13 -2.81 1.44
N HIS A 296 6.25 -1.59 1.94
CA HIS A 296 7.43 -0.75 1.73
C HIS A 296 8.52 -1.03 2.78
N PRO A 297 9.81 -1.19 2.44
CA PRO A 297 10.44 -1.17 1.12
C PRO A 297 10.69 -2.60 0.57
N SER A 298 9.71 -3.49 0.64
CA SER A 298 9.84 -4.84 0.10
C SER A 298 9.80 -4.83 -1.45
N PRO A 299 10.43 -5.81 -2.12
CA PRO A 299 10.39 -5.92 -3.59
C PRO A 299 9.00 -6.16 -4.19
N TRP A 300 7.99 -6.48 -3.36
CA TRP A 300 6.61 -6.60 -3.81
C TRP A 300 6.02 -5.28 -4.30
N LEU A 301 6.52 -4.16 -3.78
CA LEU A 301 6.02 -2.83 -4.09
C LEU A 301 7.04 -2.11 -5.02
N PRO A 302 6.68 -1.84 -6.29
CA PRO A 302 7.55 -1.08 -7.17
C PRO A 302 7.75 0.35 -6.66
N ARG A 303 8.86 0.99 -7.07
CA ARG A 303 9.14 2.41 -6.74
C ARG A 303 8.09 3.38 -7.26
N TYR A 304 7.38 2.99 -8.31
CA TYR A 304 6.25 3.71 -8.87
C TYR A 304 5.13 2.71 -9.10
N LEU A 305 4.04 2.84 -8.36
CA LEU A 305 2.91 1.92 -8.39
C LEU A 305 1.92 2.35 -9.48
N GLN A 306 1.57 1.43 -10.37
CA GLN A 306 0.57 1.66 -11.41
C GLN A 306 -0.67 0.80 -11.16
N SER A 307 -1.81 1.24 -11.71
CA SER A 307 -3.03 0.41 -11.74
C SER A 307 -2.88 -0.90 -12.52
N SER A 308 -1.82 -1.06 -13.32
CA SER A 308 -1.49 -2.35 -13.95
C SER A 308 -0.90 -3.37 -12.97
N ASP A 309 -0.27 -2.90 -11.90
CA ASP A 309 0.46 -3.74 -10.94
C ASP A 309 -0.46 -4.37 -9.90
N ILE A 310 -1.72 -3.92 -9.86
CA ILE A 310 -2.78 -4.40 -8.99
C ILE A 310 -3.66 -5.36 -9.77
N VAL A 311 -3.76 -6.60 -9.30
CA VAL A 311 -4.47 -7.69 -9.99
C VAL A 311 -5.56 -8.29 -9.12
N PHE A 312 -6.64 -8.70 -9.76
CA PHE A 312 -7.75 -9.44 -9.17
C PHE A 312 -7.86 -10.80 -9.84
N PHE A 313 -8.25 -11.81 -9.08
CA PHE A 313 -8.41 -13.18 -9.57
C PHE A 313 -9.83 -13.68 -9.40
N GLY A 314 -10.25 -14.58 -10.29
CA GLY A 314 -11.58 -15.22 -10.19
C GLY A 314 -12.75 -14.32 -10.58
N ILE A 315 -12.47 -13.16 -11.20
CA ILE A 315 -13.49 -12.28 -11.78
C ILE A 315 -13.96 -12.91 -13.10
N GLN A 316 -15.25 -13.23 -13.19
CA GLN A 316 -15.89 -13.75 -14.39
C GLN A 316 -16.77 -12.68 -15.04
N ASP A 317 -17.50 -11.91 -14.24
CA ASP A 317 -18.38 -10.83 -14.70
C ASP A 317 -18.29 -9.63 -13.76
N LEU A 318 -17.68 -8.54 -14.23
CA LEU A 318 -17.52 -7.28 -13.48
C LEU A 318 -18.85 -6.61 -13.10
N ASN A 319 -19.99 -7.00 -13.69
CA ASN A 319 -21.30 -6.53 -13.24
C ASN A 319 -21.76 -7.18 -11.94
N ARG A 320 -21.34 -8.41 -11.69
CA ARG A 320 -21.80 -9.24 -10.56
C ARG A 320 -20.72 -9.39 -9.50
N ASP A 321 -19.49 -9.54 -9.94
CA ASP A 321 -18.33 -9.79 -9.10
C ASP A 321 -17.76 -8.46 -8.61
N ARG A 322 -17.59 -8.34 -7.29
CA ARG A 322 -16.94 -7.17 -6.70
C ARG A 322 -15.41 -7.32 -6.80
N LEU A 323 -14.74 -6.20 -7.05
CA LEU A 323 -13.28 -6.11 -6.96
C LEU A 323 -12.84 -6.18 -5.49
N ARG A 324 -12.62 -7.39 -5.00
CA ARG A 324 -12.18 -7.70 -3.62
C ARG A 324 -10.90 -8.54 -3.66
N ALA A 325 -10.15 -8.55 -2.56
CA ALA A 325 -8.87 -9.23 -2.46
C ALA A 325 -7.90 -8.87 -3.60
N PRO A 326 -7.50 -7.60 -3.75
CA PRO A 326 -6.47 -7.24 -4.71
C PRO A 326 -5.11 -7.87 -4.32
N TYR A 327 -4.28 -8.10 -5.33
CA TYR A 327 -2.91 -8.60 -5.20
C TYR A 327 -1.93 -7.64 -5.88
N PHE A 328 -0.71 -7.52 -5.35
CA PHE A 328 0.42 -6.92 -6.06
C PHE A 328 1.05 -8.01 -6.92
N SER A 329 1.28 -7.70 -8.20
CA SER A 329 1.96 -8.60 -9.12
C SER A 329 3.47 -8.52 -8.97
N GLY A 330 4.11 -9.59 -8.49
CA GLY A 330 5.56 -9.71 -8.41
C GLY A 330 6.09 -10.74 -9.42
N ILE A 331 7.13 -10.38 -10.18
CA ILE A 331 7.89 -11.35 -10.98
C ILE A 331 9.14 -11.71 -10.19
N LEU A 332 9.33 -13.00 -9.90
CA LEU A 332 10.55 -13.49 -9.27
C LEU A 332 11.61 -13.65 -10.38
N LEU A 333 12.26 -12.54 -10.73
CA LEU A 333 13.38 -12.56 -11.66
C LEU A 333 14.63 -13.10 -10.94
N LYS A 334 15.37 -13.99 -11.60
CA LYS A 334 16.75 -14.29 -11.17
C LYS A 334 17.58 -13.01 -11.30
N PRO A 335 18.31 -12.58 -10.26
CA PRO A 335 19.28 -11.51 -10.43
C PRO A 335 20.33 -11.97 -11.44
N SER A 336 20.26 -11.44 -12.66
CA SER A 336 21.35 -11.57 -13.61
C SER A 336 22.53 -10.82 -13.03
N LYS A 337 23.70 -11.47 -12.95
CA LYS A 337 24.95 -10.84 -12.46
C LYS A 337 25.39 -9.61 -13.28
N HIS A 338 24.65 -9.25 -14.34
CA HIS A 338 24.88 -8.09 -15.19
C HIS A 338 23.68 -7.14 -15.35
N SER A 339 22.55 -7.38 -14.69
CA SER A 339 21.47 -6.39 -14.68
C SER A 339 21.72 -5.42 -13.53
N GLN A 340 22.25 -4.23 -13.83
CA GLN A 340 22.06 -3.09 -12.95
C GLN A 340 20.55 -2.94 -12.65
N PRO A 341 20.16 -2.47 -11.45
CA PRO A 341 18.78 -2.08 -11.22
C PRO A 341 18.37 -1.15 -12.37
N PRO A 342 17.18 -1.30 -12.98
CA PRO A 342 16.78 -0.44 -14.09
C PRO A 342 16.89 1.02 -13.64
N LEU A 343 17.96 1.67 -14.09
CA LEU A 343 18.15 3.11 -14.05
C LEU A 343 17.19 3.67 -15.09
N GLY A 344 15.93 3.91 -14.70
CA GLY A 344 14.97 4.60 -15.56
C GLY A 344 13.58 4.02 -15.51
N GLY A 345 12.72 4.62 -14.69
CA GLY A 345 11.30 4.30 -14.62
C GLY A 345 10.58 5.05 -13.49
N GLY A 346 11.08 6.23 -13.11
CA GLY A 346 10.52 7.03 -12.02
C GLY A 346 10.04 8.38 -12.53
N LEU A 347 9.07 8.96 -11.84
CA LEU A 347 8.70 10.36 -12.02
C LEU A 347 9.91 11.27 -11.83
N ASN A 348 9.93 12.38 -12.54
CA ASN A 348 10.92 13.42 -12.29
C ASN A 348 10.82 13.90 -10.83
N PRO A 349 11.89 13.81 -10.01
CA PRO A 349 11.87 14.28 -8.61
C PRO A 349 11.51 15.76 -8.46
N ALA A 350 11.71 16.56 -9.52
CA ALA A 350 11.29 17.96 -9.55
C ALA A 350 9.76 18.14 -9.65
N LEU A 351 9.03 17.12 -10.11
CA LEU A 351 7.56 17.13 -10.19
C LEU A 351 6.93 16.58 -8.91
N ALA A 352 7.50 15.52 -8.34
CA ALA A 352 6.97 14.82 -7.18
C ALA A 352 8.09 14.53 -6.17
N PRO A 353 8.01 15.06 -4.93
CA PRO A 353 9.03 14.82 -3.90
C PRO A 353 9.17 13.33 -3.53
N ASN A 354 8.07 12.59 -3.57
CA ASN A 354 8.04 11.15 -3.38
C ASN A 354 7.25 10.49 -4.51
N ALA A 355 7.94 9.75 -5.38
CA ALA A 355 7.34 9.11 -6.55
C ALA A 355 6.30 8.03 -6.20
N LEU A 356 6.52 7.27 -5.12
CA LEU A 356 5.59 6.24 -4.67
C LEU A 356 4.29 6.85 -4.14
N LEU A 357 4.37 7.86 -3.28
CA LEU A 357 3.20 8.58 -2.78
C LEU A 357 2.44 9.29 -3.90
N ALA A 358 3.16 9.91 -4.84
CA ALA A 358 2.54 10.49 -6.02
C ALA A 358 1.80 9.44 -6.87
N SER A 359 2.38 8.25 -7.01
CA SER A 359 1.74 7.13 -7.73
C SER A 359 0.46 6.64 -7.03
N VAL A 360 0.46 6.60 -5.69
CA VAL A 360 -0.76 6.34 -4.91
C VAL A 360 -1.79 7.42 -5.17
N GLY A 361 -1.41 8.70 -5.14
CA GLY A 361 -2.29 9.82 -5.47
C GLY A 361 -2.93 9.71 -6.86
N ILE A 362 -2.16 9.28 -7.86
CA ILE A 362 -2.65 9.03 -9.22
C ILE A 362 -3.71 7.91 -9.20
N ILE A 363 -3.42 6.76 -8.56
CA ILE A 363 -4.38 5.65 -8.47
C ILE A 363 -5.65 6.08 -7.72
N LEU A 364 -5.54 6.91 -6.68
CA LEU A 364 -6.71 7.45 -5.97
C LEU A 364 -7.57 8.34 -6.88
N VAL A 365 -6.97 9.09 -7.80
CA VAL A 365 -7.71 9.84 -8.85
C VAL A 365 -8.38 8.86 -9.82
N GLU A 366 -7.68 7.83 -10.29
CA GLU A 366 -8.26 6.81 -11.17
C GLU A 366 -9.49 6.13 -10.54
N LEU A 367 -9.39 5.81 -9.24
CA LEU A 367 -10.50 5.27 -8.45
C LEU A 367 -11.62 6.29 -8.27
N ALA A 368 -11.35 7.57 -8.04
CA ALA A 368 -12.40 8.59 -7.90
C ALA A 368 -13.24 8.73 -9.18
N PHE A 369 -12.58 8.76 -10.34
CA PHE A 369 -13.25 8.91 -11.64
C PHE A 369 -13.70 7.57 -12.27
N GLY A 370 -13.27 6.44 -11.70
CA GLY A 370 -13.59 5.11 -12.21
C GLY A 370 -13.00 4.84 -13.60
N ARG A 371 -11.84 5.44 -13.93
CA ARG A 371 -11.20 5.36 -15.24
C ARG A 371 -9.68 5.39 -15.09
N PRO A 372 -8.93 4.71 -15.96
CA PRO A 372 -7.47 4.85 -15.95
C PRO A 372 -7.07 6.29 -16.29
N ILE A 373 -5.95 6.75 -15.73
CA ILE A 373 -5.48 8.13 -15.82
C ILE A 373 -5.18 8.52 -17.27
N SER A 374 -4.73 7.56 -18.08
CA SER A 374 -4.46 7.74 -19.51
C SER A 374 -5.69 8.16 -20.32
N GLU A 375 -6.90 7.79 -19.88
CA GLU A 375 -8.15 8.22 -20.53
C GLU A 375 -8.65 9.59 -20.05
N LEU A 376 -8.03 10.13 -19.01
CA LEU A 376 -8.38 11.43 -18.42
C LEU A 376 -7.39 12.54 -18.84
N GLN A 377 -6.33 12.15 -19.55
CA GLN A 377 -5.32 13.06 -20.09
C GLN A 377 -5.94 14.02 -21.10
N MET A 378 -5.54 15.28 -21.03
CA MET A 378 -5.80 16.28 -22.06
C MET A 378 -4.49 16.59 -22.81
N PRO A 379 -4.54 17.09 -24.05
CA PRO A 379 -3.33 17.42 -24.81
C PRO A 379 -2.37 18.31 -24.02
N GLU A 380 -2.88 19.26 -23.23
CA GLU A 380 -2.11 20.18 -22.41
C GLU A 380 -1.21 19.49 -21.38
N ASP A 381 -1.63 18.32 -20.88
CA ASP A 381 -0.86 17.54 -19.89
C ASP A 381 0.43 16.94 -20.52
N SER A 382 0.44 16.79 -21.84
CA SER A 382 1.55 16.21 -22.63
C SER A 382 2.50 17.25 -23.26
N ILE A 383 2.13 18.54 -23.30
CA ILE A 383 2.77 19.56 -24.17
C ILE A 383 4.17 20.02 -23.72
N SER A 384 4.61 19.73 -22.49
CA SER A 384 5.82 20.37 -21.94
C SER A 384 7.18 19.82 -22.43
N GLN A 385 7.24 18.96 -23.47
CA GLN A 385 8.51 18.46 -24.04
C GLN A 385 8.77 18.85 -25.50
N ALA A 386 7.96 19.73 -26.11
CA ALA A 386 8.14 20.13 -27.52
C ALA A 386 9.44 20.91 -27.85
N SER A 387 10.39 21.05 -26.91
CA SER A 387 11.67 21.74 -27.15
C SER A 387 12.92 20.93 -26.75
N ARG A 388 12.79 19.64 -26.43
CA ARG A 388 13.95 18.73 -26.29
C ARG A 388 13.65 17.38 -26.95
N PRO A 389 14.54 16.86 -27.79
CA PRO A 389 14.41 15.49 -28.29
C PRO A 389 14.71 14.55 -27.12
N SER A 390 13.69 14.04 -26.44
CA SER A 390 13.89 13.08 -25.35
C SER A 390 13.79 11.66 -25.90
N ALA A 391 14.95 11.01 -25.98
CA ALA A 391 15.07 9.57 -26.08
C ALA A 391 14.86 8.87 -24.71
N PHE A 392 14.03 9.43 -23.82
CA PHE A 392 13.88 8.96 -22.43
C PHE A 392 12.46 8.45 -22.12
N PRO A 393 12.30 7.23 -21.57
CA PRO A 393 11.00 6.59 -21.30
C PRO A 393 10.08 7.25 -20.23
N GLY A 394 10.39 8.47 -19.74
CA GLY A 394 9.65 9.12 -18.64
C GLY A 394 8.43 9.99 -19.05
N SER A 395 8.18 10.11 -20.36
CA SER A 395 7.12 10.96 -20.95
C SER A 395 5.73 10.73 -20.34
N ASP A 396 5.34 9.47 -20.20
CA ASP A 396 3.95 9.11 -19.90
C ASP A 396 3.64 9.25 -18.40
N LEU A 397 4.64 9.03 -17.54
CA LEU A 397 4.49 9.18 -16.10
C LEU A 397 4.31 10.65 -15.71
N ASP A 398 5.11 11.54 -16.29
CA ASP A 398 5.00 12.98 -16.09
C ASP A 398 3.62 13.50 -16.53
N ALA A 399 3.11 13.03 -17.67
CA ALA A 399 1.78 13.38 -18.15
C ALA A 399 0.68 12.87 -17.20
N ASN A 400 0.80 11.63 -16.70
CA ASN A 400 -0.12 11.08 -15.70
C ASN A 400 -0.14 11.93 -14.42
N PHE A 401 1.03 12.36 -13.95
CA PHE A 401 1.13 13.21 -12.77
C PHE A 401 0.46 14.56 -12.97
N ARG A 402 0.72 15.25 -14.10
CA ARG A 402 0.06 16.54 -14.42
C ARG A 402 -1.45 16.39 -14.53
N THR A 403 -1.90 15.32 -15.18
CA THR A 403 -3.31 14.97 -15.31
C THR A 403 -3.94 14.79 -13.93
N ALA A 404 -3.30 14.04 -13.04
CA ALA A 404 -3.79 13.82 -11.68
C ALA A 404 -3.81 15.11 -10.85
N LEU A 405 -2.77 15.96 -10.96
CA LEU A 405 -2.71 17.24 -10.27
C LEU A 405 -3.85 18.16 -10.73
N ARG A 406 -4.07 18.29 -12.04
CA ARG A 406 -5.19 19.05 -12.64
C ARG A 406 -6.55 18.54 -12.16
N LEU A 407 -6.69 17.22 -12.02
CA LEU A 407 -7.96 16.61 -11.60
C LEU A 407 -8.16 16.58 -10.09
N SER A 408 -7.11 16.77 -9.29
CA SER A 408 -7.16 16.64 -7.83
C SER A 408 -8.25 17.52 -7.20
N GLU A 409 -8.40 18.77 -7.66
CA GLU A 409 -9.45 19.69 -7.19
C GLU A 409 -10.87 19.24 -7.60
N ALA A 410 -10.99 18.59 -8.76
CA ALA A 410 -12.27 18.09 -9.25
C ALA A 410 -12.75 16.85 -8.49
N VAL A 411 -11.88 16.16 -7.75
CA VAL A 411 -12.19 14.93 -7.01
C VAL A 411 -13.31 15.15 -5.99
N ASN A 412 -13.37 16.30 -5.31
CA ASN A 412 -14.41 16.59 -4.32
C ASN A 412 -15.82 16.62 -4.92
N ARG A 413 -15.95 16.98 -6.20
CA ARG A 413 -17.25 16.95 -6.90
C ARG A 413 -17.74 15.52 -7.14
N VAL A 414 -16.83 14.55 -7.22
CA VAL A 414 -17.15 13.15 -7.53
C VAL A 414 -17.21 12.28 -6.26
N GLU A 415 -16.35 12.57 -5.29
CA GLU A 415 -16.24 11.82 -4.04
C GLU A 415 -16.60 12.68 -2.82
N SER A 416 -15.62 13.40 -2.26
CA SER A 416 -15.79 14.29 -1.12
C SER A 416 -14.56 15.17 -0.91
N LEU A 417 -14.72 16.28 -0.19
CA LEU A 417 -13.60 17.17 0.20
C LEU A 417 -12.51 16.42 0.98
N ARG A 418 -12.90 15.47 1.84
CA ARG A 418 -11.94 14.66 2.61
C ARG A 418 -11.07 13.79 1.69
N TYR A 419 -11.69 13.16 0.69
CA TYR A 419 -10.96 12.34 -0.27
C TYR A 419 -10.05 13.21 -1.17
N GLU A 420 -10.49 14.40 -1.59
CA GLU A 420 -9.65 15.38 -2.29
C GLU A 420 -8.39 15.71 -1.47
N MET A 421 -8.55 16.02 -0.18
CA MET A 421 -7.40 16.33 0.70
C MET A 421 -6.41 15.16 0.75
N VAL A 422 -6.89 13.92 0.88
CA VAL A 422 -6.05 12.73 0.86
C VAL A 422 -5.26 12.64 -0.46
N VAL A 423 -5.93 12.82 -1.60
CA VAL A 423 -5.29 12.78 -2.93
C VAL A 423 -4.19 13.84 -3.04
N GLN A 424 -4.47 15.07 -2.63
CA GLN A 424 -3.49 16.17 -2.69
C GLN A 424 -2.27 15.90 -1.81
N ARG A 425 -2.47 15.41 -0.58
CA ARG A 425 -1.38 15.03 0.33
C ARG A 425 -0.48 13.96 -0.28
N CYS A 426 -1.07 12.93 -0.91
CA CYS A 426 -0.30 11.91 -1.61
C CYS A 426 0.45 12.45 -2.84
N LEU A 427 -0.20 13.24 -3.69
CA LEU A 427 0.40 13.79 -4.92
C LEU A 427 1.56 14.75 -4.64
N LEU A 428 1.39 15.64 -3.67
CA LEU A 428 2.36 16.68 -3.34
C LEU A 428 3.34 16.27 -2.24
N CYS A 429 3.11 15.12 -1.59
CA CYS A 429 3.82 14.70 -0.39
C CYS A 429 3.75 15.76 0.73
N ASP A 430 2.62 16.46 0.84
CA ASP A 430 2.42 17.51 1.84
C ASP A 430 1.72 16.94 3.08
N PHE A 431 2.50 16.67 4.12
CA PHE A 431 2.04 16.13 5.40
C PHE A 431 2.24 17.11 6.56
N ASP A 432 2.36 18.42 6.28
CA ASP A 432 2.68 19.46 7.27
C ASP A 432 3.99 19.18 8.05
N MET A 433 4.96 18.56 7.40
CA MET A 433 6.24 18.18 7.99
C MET A 433 7.41 18.71 7.16
N ASP A 434 8.35 19.38 7.81
CA ASP A 434 9.62 19.74 7.21
C ASP A 434 10.51 18.48 7.19
N LEU A 435 10.44 17.72 6.09
CA LEU A 435 11.21 16.51 5.91
C LEU A 435 12.44 16.78 5.03
N ASP A 436 13.62 16.55 5.57
CA ASP A 436 14.87 16.54 4.79
C ASP A 436 14.89 15.40 3.75
N GLN A 437 14.16 14.31 4.05
CA GLN A 437 14.01 13.13 3.19
C GLN A 437 12.55 12.66 3.21
N PRO A 438 11.77 12.91 2.13
CA PRO A 438 10.36 12.53 2.05
C PRO A 438 10.18 11.05 1.70
N GLU A 439 11.05 10.15 2.18
CA GLU A 439 10.97 8.71 1.91
C GLU A 439 10.13 8.00 2.97
N LEU A 440 9.40 6.95 2.56
CA LEU A 440 8.54 6.17 3.47
C LEU A 440 9.33 5.35 4.49
N ASP A 441 10.66 5.36 4.47
CA ASP A 441 11.50 4.82 5.56
C ASP A 441 11.44 5.70 6.82
N ASN A 442 11.03 6.98 6.68
CA ASN A 442 10.84 7.86 7.81
C ASN A 442 9.58 7.48 8.60
N ILE A 443 9.77 7.05 9.85
CA ILE A 443 8.70 6.60 10.75
C ILE A 443 7.64 7.69 10.96
N ASP A 444 8.03 8.96 11.03
CA ASP A 444 7.08 10.04 11.25
C ASP A 444 6.25 10.33 10.00
N LEU A 445 6.84 10.20 8.80
CA LEU A 445 6.07 10.20 7.55
C LEU A 445 5.13 8.98 7.47
N GLN A 446 5.54 7.79 7.91
CA GLN A 446 4.65 6.63 7.96
C GLN A 446 3.46 6.86 8.91
N LYS A 447 3.69 7.44 10.08
CA LYS A 447 2.61 7.82 11.03
C LYS A 447 1.67 8.86 10.43
N ALA A 448 2.24 9.89 9.79
CA ALA A 448 1.47 10.92 9.12
C ALA A 448 0.64 10.32 8.00
N PHE A 449 1.23 9.51 7.13
CA PHE A 449 0.52 8.79 6.06
C PHE A 449 -0.59 7.89 6.63
N TYR A 450 -0.32 7.11 7.67
CA TYR A 450 -1.34 6.30 8.31
C TYR A 450 -2.54 7.14 8.80
N LYS A 451 -2.27 8.22 9.52
CA LYS A 451 -3.31 9.09 10.08
C LYS A 451 -4.06 9.88 9.00
N ASP A 452 -3.32 10.55 8.13
CA ASP A 452 -3.84 11.54 7.20
C ASP A 452 -4.32 10.97 5.87
N VAL A 453 -3.98 9.71 5.57
CA VAL A 453 -4.45 8.96 4.39
C VAL A 453 -5.30 7.77 4.81
N ILE A 454 -4.74 6.81 5.54
CA ILE A 454 -5.44 5.53 5.79
C ILE A 454 -6.67 5.72 6.69
N CYS A 455 -6.54 6.44 7.82
CA CYS A 455 -7.69 6.68 8.71
C CYS A 455 -8.77 7.54 8.04
N GLU A 456 -8.39 8.54 7.23
CA GLU A 456 -9.35 9.38 6.51
C GLU A 456 -10.08 8.60 5.41
N LEU A 457 -9.39 7.71 4.69
CA LEU A 457 -10.01 6.80 3.71
C LEU A 457 -10.93 5.78 4.38
N ASP A 458 -10.55 5.23 5.54
CA ASP A 458 -11.42 4.34 6.30
C ASP A 458 -12.70 5.05 6.73
N GLN A 459 -12.61 6.28 7.25
CA GLN A 459 -13.80 7.06 7.58
C GLN A 459 -14.70 7.30 6.36
N CYS A 460 -14.11 7.59 5.18
CA CYS A 460 -14.87 7.73 3.94
C CYS A 460 -15.58 6.41 3.59
N TYR A 461 -14.87 5.28 3.68
CA TYR A 461 -15.41 3.95 3.42
C TYR A 461 -16.57 3.60 4.37
N GLN A 462 -16.40 3.81 5.68
CA GLN A 462 -17.44 3.54 6.69
C GLN A 462 -18.68 4.42 6.47
N ALA A 463 -18.48 5.71 6.15
CA ALA A 463 -19.59 6.62 5.85
C ALA A 463 -20.38 6.15 4.61
N ALA A 464 -19.69 5.70 3.56
CA ALA A 464 -20.33 5.18 2.35
C ALA A 464 -21.04 3.83 2.60
N ALA A 465 -20.43 2.93 3.37
CA ALA A 465 -20.99 1.63 3.71
C ALA A 465 -22.28 1.76 4.55
N THR A 466 -22.31 2.68 5.52
CA THR A 466 -23.48 2.91 6.37
C THR A 466 -24.64 3.56 5.62
N CYS A 467 -24.39 4.46 4.66
CA CYS A 467 -25.45 5.08 3.85
C CYS A 467 -26.23 4.06 3.01
N ASN A 468 -25.60 2.98 2.57
CA ASN A 468 -26.25 1.91 1.80
C ASN A 468 -27.16 0.99 2.64
N THR A 469 -27.15 1.10 3.97
CA THR A 469 -27.87 0.18 4.87
C THR A 469 -29.11 0.77 5.54
N ARG A 470 -29.43 2.07 5.34
CA ARG A 470 -30.67 2.64 5.89
C ARG A 470 -31.87 2.16 5.07
N PRO A 471 -32.81 1.38 5.66
CA PRO A 471 -34.05 1.07 4.99
C PRO A 471 -34.83 2.37 4.80
N ILE A 472 -35.35 2.57 3.59
CA ILE A 472 -36.31 3.64 3.29
C ILE A 472 -37.53 3.36 4.17
N ALA A 473 -37.61 4.03 5.33
CA ALA A 473 -38.79 3.99 6.18
C ALA A 473 -39.94 4.62 5.37
N SER A 474 -40.80 3.75 4.87
CA SER A 474 -42.00 4.11 4.12
C SER A 474 -42.82 5.12 4.93
N SER A 475 -42.94 6.33 4.41
CA SER A 475 -43.88 7.35 4.88
C SER A 475 -45.30 6.87 4.60
N LYS A 476 -45.86 6.06 5.50
CA LYS A 476 -47.29 5.76 5.55
C LYS A 476 -48.05 7.05 5.89
N LYS A 477 -48.65 7.63 4.85
CA LYS A 477 -50.03 8.13 4.79
C LYS A 477 -50.59 8.63 6.13
N ARG A 478 -50.59 9.95 6.33
CA ARG A 478 -51.52 10.62 7.24
C ARG A 478 -52.57 11.34 6.40
N ARG A 479 -53.62 10.60 6.01
CA ARG A 479 -54.93 11.17 5.69
C ARG A 479 -55.74 11.14 6.98
N ARG A 480 -56.06 12.31 7.51
CA ARG A 480 -57.34 12.59 8.18
C ARG A 480 -57.73 14.00 7.79
#